data_AF-A0A8J6PH67-F1
#
_entry.id   AF-A0A8J6PH67-F1
#
_cell.length_a   1.000
_cell.length_b   1.000
_cell.length_c   1.000
_cell.angle_alpha   90.00
_cell.angle_beta   90.00
_cell.angle_gamma   90.00
#
_symmetry.space_group_name_H-M   'P 1'
#
loop_
_entity.id
_entity.type
_entity.pdbx_description
1 polymer ?
#
loop_
_entity_poly.entity_id
_entity_poly.type
_entity_poly.pdbx_seq_one_letter_code
_entity_poly.pdbx_strand_id
1 'polypeptide(L)'
;MAVTTLEQLKQYSEGSEVELPGFDPDTPFIVRLKRPSLMILAQSGKIPNELLDSAADLFKRGLADSVKGGESFQRTAQTLVQIAKASLVSPSYEELEEAGIALTDMQLIYIYNFTQTGVNALKSFRKK
;
A
#
# COMPACT_ATOMS: atom_id res chain seq x y z
N MET A 1 29.73 4.21 12.13
CA MET A 1 28.42 3.61 11.81
C MET A 1 28.09 2.63 12.92
N ALA A 2 27.02 2.87 13.67
CA ALA A 2 26.55 1.92 14.70
C ALA A 2 25.65 0.88 14.03
N VAL A 3 25.76 -0.38 14.44
CA VAL A 3 24.89 -1.46 13.97
C VAL A 3 23.48 -1.20 14.51
N THR A 4 22.48 -1.24 13.64
CA THR A 4 21.06 -1.09 14.03
C THR A 4 20.65 -2.22 14.96
N THR A 5 20.04 -1.89 16.10
CA THR A 5 19.61 -2.90 17.07
C THR A 5 18.26 -3.52 16.69
N LEU A 6 17.99 -4.72 17.20
CA LEU A 6 16.71 -5.41 17.01
C LEU A 6 15.52 -4.58 17.52
N GLU A 7 15.71 -3.79 18.58
CA GLU A 7 14.69 -2.89 19.13
C GLU A 7 14.35 -1.76 18.15
N GLN A 8 15.35 -1.17 17.51
CA GLN A 8 15.14 -0.15 16.46
C GLN A 8 14.41 -0.75 15.25
N LEU A 9 14.75 -1.98 14.86
CA LEU A 9 14.06 -2.68 13.77
C LEU A 9 12.60 -2.99 14.11
N LYS A 10 12.29 -3.35 15.36
CA LYS A 10 10.90 -3.53 15.83
C LYS A 10 10.12 -2.23 15.73
N GLN A 11 10.70 -1.12 16.14
CA GLN A 11 10.05 0.19 16.04
C GLN A 11 9.76 0.57 14.58
N TYR A 12 10.65 0.26 13.63
CA TYR A 12 10.37 0.45 12.20
C TYR A 12 9.27 -0.49 11.67
N SER A 13 9.09 -1.65 12.30
CA SER A 13 8.07 -2.63 11.90
C SER A 13 6.64 -2.26 12.34
N GLU A 14 6.50 -1.41 13.36
CA GLU A 14 5.21 -0.88 13.84
C GLU A 14 4.53 0.04 12.82
N GLY A 15 5.28 0.48 11.80
CA GLY A 15 4.79 1.32 10.72
C GLY A 15 5.05 2.80 10.98
N SER A 16 4.55 3.63 10.06
CA SER A 16 4.67 5.08 10.12
C SER A 16 3.29 5.70 9.94
N GLU A 17 3.03 6.79 10.65
CA GLU A 17 1.83 7.59 10.43
C GLU A 17 1.92 8.29 9.08
N VAL A 18 0.88 8.10 8.28
CA VAL A 18 0.77 8.57 6.92
C VAL A 18 -0.58 9.24 6.77
N GLU A 19 -0.55 10.49 6.33
CA GLU A 19 -1.74 11.21 5.87
C GLU A 19 -2.06 10.75 4.46
N LEU A 20 -3.16 10.01 4.33
CA LEU A 20 -3.79 9.71 3.05
C LEU A 20 -4.77 10.84 2.67
N PRO A 21 -5.09 10.99 1.36
CA PRO A 21 -6.16 11.86 0.94
C PRO A 21 -7.46 11.49 1.67
N GLY A 22 -8.14 12.52 2.16
CA GLY A 22 -9.44 12.41 2.81
C GLY A 22 -10.52 11.80 1.92
N PHE A 23 -11.60 11.35 2.56
CA PHE A 23 -12.87 11.11 1.86
C PHE A 23 -13.50 12.43 1.43
N ASP A 24 -13.24 13.50 2.18
CA ASP A 24 -13.60 14.87 1.88
C ASP A 24 -12.34 15.73 1.60
N PRO A 25 -12.47 16.83 0.84
CA PRO A 25 -11.33 17.70 0.49
C PRO A 25 -10.58 18.29 1.69
N ASP A 26 -11.29 18.51 2.80
CA ASP A 26 -10.79 19.30 3.93
C ASP A 26 -10.28 18.46 5.11
N THR A 27 -10.48 17.13 5.10
CA THR A 27 -10.12 16.27 6.24
C THR A 27 -9.14 15.18 5.83
N PRO A 28 -7.86 15.23 6.25
CA PRO A 28 -6.89 14.19 5.93
C PRO A 28 -7.25 12.87 6.62
N PHE A 29 -7.06 11.75 5.92
CA PHE A 29 -7.27 10.42 6.48
C PHE A 29 -5.94 9.88 7.02
N ILE A 30 -5.72 10.00 8.33
CA ILE A 30 -4.47 9.58 8.96
C ILE A 30 -4.54 8.10 9.29
N VAL A 31 -3.59 7.33 8.76
CA VAL A 31 -3.47 5.90 9.03
C VAL A 31 -2.02 5.53 9.34
N ARG A 32 -1.81 4.43 10.05
CA ARG A 32 -0.49 3.84 10.25
C ARG A 32 -0.23 2.78 9.20
N LEU A 33 0.78 3.00 8.37
CA LEU A 33 1.19 2.08 7.30
C LEU A 33 2.54 1.44 7.61
N LYS A 34 2.65 0.14 7.35
CA LYS A 34 3.94 -0.54 7.22
C LYS A 34 4.27 -0.75 5.75
N ARG A 35 5.52 -1.12 5.48
CA ARG A 35 6.02 -1.40 4.13
C ARG A 35 6.15 -2.91 3.94
N PRO A 36 5.08 -3.63 3.57
CA PRO A 36 5.21 -5.02 3.19
C PRO A 36 6.01 -5.12 1.89
N SER A 37 6.86 -6.13 1.77
CA SER A 37 7.52 -6.44 0.51
C SER A 37 6.55 -7.23 -0.37
N LEU A 38 6.31 -6.75 -1.60
CA LEU A 38 5.52 -7.47 -2.61
C LEU A 38 6.03 -8.90 -2.83
N MET A 39 7.36 -9.10 -2.83
CA MET A 39 7.96 -10.42 -2.96
C MET A 39 7.65 -11.32 -1.76
N ILE A 40 7.64 -10.77 -0.54
CA ILE A 40 7.28 -11.53 0.67
C ILE A 40 5.78 -11.86 0.66
N LEU A 41 4.93 -10.94 0.19
CA LEU A 41 3.49 -11.20 0.04
C LEU A 41 3.19 -12.29 -0.99
N ALA A 42 3.91 -12.29 -2.12
CA ALA A 42 3.85 -13.34 -3.11
C ALA A 42 4.35 -14.69 -2.54
N GLN A 43 5.50 -14.68 -1.86
CA GLN A 43 6.08 -15.89 -1.25
C GLN A 43 5.18 -16.49 -0.16
N SER A 44 4.55 -15.66 0.66
CA SER A 44 3.68 -16.09 1.76
C SER A 44 2.27 -16.50 1.31
N GLY A 45 1.97 -16.44 0.01
CA GLY A 45 0.66 -16.80 -0.54
C GLY A 45 -0.45 -15.79 -0.22
N LYS A 46 -0.11 -14.59 0.29
CA LYS A 46 -1.09 -13.52 0.53
C LYS A 46 -1.59 -12.87 -0.76
N ILE A 47 -0.80 -12.97 -1.83
CA ILE A 47 -1.24 -12.65 -3.18
C ILE A 47 -1.70 -13.96 -3.84
N PRO A 48 -2.99 -14.08 -4.23
CA PRO A 48 -3.49 -15.23 -4.97
C PRO A 48 -2.65 -15.52 -6.22
N ASN A 49 -2.48 -16.80 -6.57
CA ASN A 49 -1.66 -17.22 -7.72
C ASN A 49 -2.08 -16.55 -9.04
N GLU A 50 -3.39 -16.34 -9.22
CA GLU A 50 -3.97 -15.66 -10.39
C GLU A 50 -3.56 -14.19 -10.51
N LEU A 51 -3.07 -13.59 -9.42
CA LEU A 51 -2.66 -12.19 -9.32
C LEU A 51 -1.14 -12.02 -9.27
N LEU A 52 -0.36 -13.11 -9.29
CA LEU A 52 1.11 -13.05 -9.23
C LEU A 52 1.69 -12.33 -10.44
N ASP A 53 1.15 -12.55 -11.63
CA ASP A 53 1.60 -11.85 -12.85
C ASP A 53 1.36 -10.34 -12.73
N SER A 54 0.19 -9.94 -12.23
CA SER A 54 -0.14 -8.53 -12.00
C SER A 54 0.71 -7.90 -10.89
N ALA A 55 1.02 -8.65 -9.82
CA ALA A 55 1.95 -8.20 -8.78
C ALA A 55 3.38 -8.05 -9.32
N ALA A 56 3.82 -8.96 -10.19
CA ALA A 56 5.12 -8.90 -10.83
C ALA A 56 5.22 -7.71 -11.79
N ASP A 57 4.17 -7.42 -12.56
CA ASP A 57 4.09 -6.23 -13.41
C ASP A 57 4.10 -4.94 -12.59
N LEU A 58 3.32 -4.85 -11.50
CA LEU A 58 3.35 -3.72 -10.58
C LEU A 58 4.74 -3.52 -9.95
N PHE A 59 5.44 -4.60 -9.63
CA PHE A 59 6.80 -4.50 -9.09
C PHE A 59 7.82 -4.03 -10.14
N LYS A 60 7.74 -4.55 -11.37
CA LYS A 60 8.73 -4.29 -12.43
C LYS A 60 8.51 -2.97 -13.16
N ARG A 61 7.26 -2.63 -13.45
CA ARG A 61 6.86 -1.55 -14.37
C ARG A 61 6.15 -0.40 -13.66
N GLY A 62 5.64 -0.64 -12.45
CA GLY A 62 4.85 0.36 -11.73
C GLY A 62 3.40 0.45 -12.25
N LEU A 63 2.58 1.25 -11.55
CA LEU A 63 1.14 1.30 -11.77
C LEU A 63 0.73 1.80 -13.16
N ALA A 64 1.36 2.87 -13.65
CA ALA A 64 0.99 3.51 -14.92
C ALA A 64 1.11 2.57 -16.13
N ASP A 65 2.11 1.69 -16.11
CA ASP A 65 2.37 0.74 -17.20
C ASP A 65 1.69 -0.63 -16.99
N SER A 66 1.11 -0.87 -15.80
CA SER A 66 0.48 -2.15 -15.47
C SER A 66 -0.97 -2.25 -15.94
N VAL A 67 -1.63 -1.13 -16.21
CA VAL A 67 -3.04 -1.09 -16.67
C VAL A 67 -3.08 -0.94 -18.19
N LYS A 68 -3.40 -2.02 -18.91
CA LYS A 68 -3.42 -2.05 -20.39
C LYS A 68 -4.76 -2.49 -21.01
N GLY A 69 -5.79 -2.70 -20.20
CA GLY A 69 -7.13 -3.13 -20.62
C GLY A 69 -8.01 -3.52 -19.43
N GLY A 70 -9.28 -3.86 -19.67
CA GLY A 70 -10.26 -4.11 -18.60
C GLY A 70 -9.92 -5.28 -17.68
N GLU A 71 -9.46 -6.42 -18.21
CA GLU A 71 -9.05 -7.57 -17.40
C GLU A 71 -7.79 -7.26 -16.57
N SER A 72 -6.83 -6.55 -17.18
CA SER A 72 -5.62 -6.07 -16.50
C SER A 72 -5.97 -5.09 -15.38
N PHE A 73 -6.94 -4.20 -15.59
CA PHE A 73 -7.42 -3.28 -14.56
C PHE A 73 -8.00 -4.02 -13.35
N GLN A 74 -8.88 -5.02 -13.57
CA GLN A 74 -9.45 -5.80 -12.47
C GLN A 74 -8.38 -6.51 -11.64
N ARG A 75 -7.43 -7.18 -12.29
CA ARG A 75 -6.35 -7.87 -11.59
C ARG A 75 -5.44 -6.90 -10.84
N THR A 76 -5.08 -5.77 -11.45
CA THR A 76 -4.31 -4.71 -10.80
C THR A 76 -5.03 -4.15 -9.59
N ALA A 77 -6.33 -3.87 -9.69
CA ALA A 77 -7.14 -3.39 -8.56
C ALA A 77 -7.16 -4.40 -7.41
N GLN A 78 -7.36 -5.69 -7.70
CA GLN A 78 -7.30 -6.74 -6.70
C GLN A 78 -5.92 -6.83 -6.05
N THR A 79 -4.83 -6.70 -6.81
CA THR A 79 -3.48 -6.66 -6.25
C THR A 79 -3.28 -5.46 -5.33
N LEU A 80 -3.74 -4.26 -5.73
CA LEU A 80 -3.66 -3.05 -4.90
C LEU A 80 -4.40 -3.23 -3.56
N VAL A 81 -5.57 -3.87 -3.59
CA VAL A 81 -6.32 -4.20 -2.37
C VAL A 81 -5.52 -5.15 -1.47
N GLN A 82 -4.89 -6.19 -2.02
CA GLN A 82 -4.04 -7.09 -1.22
C GLN A 82 -2.85 -6.36 -0.59
N ILE A 83 -2.25 -5.42 -1.31
CA ILE A 83 -1.18 -4.57 -0.78
C ILE A 83 -1.72 -3.69 0.35
N ALA A 84 -2.90 -3.09 0.18
CA ALA A 84 -3.53 -2.27 1.22
C ALA A 84 -3.83 -3.08 2.49
N LYS A 85 -4.44 -4.27 2.35
CA LYS A 85 -4.65 -5.24 3.44
C LYS A 85 -3.36 -5.58 4.19
N ALA A 86 -2.26 -5.75 3.46
CA ALA A 86 -0.96 -6.04 4.07
C ALA A 86 -0.25 -4.80 4.65
N SER A 87 -0.62 -3.59 4.25
CA SER A 87 0.08 -2.35 4.60
C SER A 87 -0.57 -1.60 5.76
N LEU A 88 -1.89 -1.64 5.87
CA LEU A 88 -2.63 -0.96 6.94
C LEU A 88 -2.43 -1.68 8.28
N VAL A 89 -1.87 -0.95 9.24
CA VAL A 89 -1.68 -1.40 10.63
C VAL A 89 -2.81 -0.89 11.52
N SER A 90 -3.19 0.39 11.37
CA SER A 90 -4.28 0.99 12.13
C SER A 90 -4.83 2.25 11.42
N PRO A 91 -6.15 2.37 11.18
CA PRO A 91 -7.11 1.27 11.20
C PRO A 91 -6.69 0.16 10.24
N SER A 92 -6.99 -1.09 10.57
CA SER A 92 -6.75 -2.21 9.68
C SER A 92 -7.72 -2.17 8.50
N TYR A 93 -7.37 -2.83 7.39
CA TYR A 93 -8.28 -2.87 6.24
C TYR A 93 -9.60 -3.61 6.58
N GLU A 94 -9.55 -4.62 7.45
CA GLU A 94 -10.73 -5.37 7.90
C GLU A 94 -11.65 -4.48 8.75
N GLU A 95 -11.10 -3.65 9.65
CA GLU A 95 -11.87 -2.68 10.44
C GLU A 95 -12.58 -1.66 9.54
N LEU A 96 -11.95 -1.24 8.44
CA LEU A 96 -12.57 -0.34 7.46
C LEU A 96 -13.72 -1.05 6.70
N GLU A 97 -13.51 -2.29 6.25
CA GLU A 97 -14.55 -3.09 5.59
C GLU A 97 -15.76 -3.33 6.51
N GLU A 98 -15.52 -3.68 7.79
CA GLU A 98 -16.56 -3.90 8.79
C GLU A 98 -17.35 -2.62 9.11
N ALA A 99 -16.70 -1.46 9.07
CA ALA A 99 -17.34 -0.16 9.21
C ALA A 99 -18.09 0.30 7.95
N GLY A 100 -18.06 -0.48 6.86
CA GLY A 100 -18.66 -0.11 5.57
C GLY A 100 -17.88 0.96 4.81
N ILE A 101 -16.61 1.17 5.16
CA ILE A 101 -15.72 2.17 4.56
C ILE A 101 -14.90 1.51 3.45
N ALA A 102 -15.19 1.86 2.20
CA ALA A 102 -14.38 1.46 1.06
C ALA A 102 -13.30 2.51 0.76
N LEU A 103 -12.05 2.09 0.62
CA LEU A 103 -10.97 2.98 0.19
C LEU A 103 -11.20 3.46 -1.25
N THR A 104 -10.91 4.73 -1.51
CA THR A 104 -10.96 5.30 -2.86
C THR A 104 -9.76 4.84 -3.69
N ASP A 105 -9.88 4.94 -5.02
CA ASP A 105 -8.78 4.62 -5.94
C ASP A 105 -7.52 5.41 -5.60
N MET A 106 -7.66 6.70 -5.28
CA MET A 106 -6.53 7.53 -4.87
C MET A 106 -5.88 7.01 -3.58
N GLN A 107 -6.65 6.63 -2.57
CA GLN A 107 -6.09 6.09 -1.33
C GLN A 107 -5.31 4.79 -1.58
N LEU A 108 -5.83 3.87 -2.40
CA LEU A 108 -5.14 2.63 -2.78
C LEU A 108 -3.80 2.92 -3.50
N ILE A 109 -3.80 3.87 -4.42
CA ILE A 109 -2.59 4.29 -5.13
C ILE A 109 -1.56 4.92 -4.18
N TYR A 110 -2.01 5.75 -3.23
CA TYR A 110 -1.15 6.35 -2.22
C TYR A 110 -0.50 5.30 -1.32
N ILE A 111 -1.27 4.32 -0.87
CA ILE A 111 -0.75 3.21 -0.06
C ILE A 111 0.29 2.42 -0.86
N TYR A 112 0.00 2.08 -2.12
CA TYR A 112 0.96 1.41 -3.00
C TYR A 112 2.25 2.22 -3.16
N ASN A 113 2.16 3.51 -3.47
CA ASN A 113 3.33 4.38 -3.64
C ASN A 113 4.17 4.46 -2.35
N PHE A 114 3.51 4.50 -1.18
CA PHE A 114 4.18 4.42 0.11
C PHE A 114 4.96 3.12 0.29
N THR A 115 4.41 1.96 -0.11
CA THR A 115 5.15 0.70 -0.02
C THR A 115 6.44 0.72 -0.84
N GLN A 116 6.38 1.32 -2.05
CA GLN A 116 7.50 1.37 -2.98
C GLN A 116 8.59 2.37 -2.54
N THR A 117 8.20 3.60 -2.19
CA THR A 117 9.15 4.70 -1.97
C THR A 117 9.27 5.17 -0.52
N GLY A 118 8.50 4.57 0.40
CA GLY A 118 8.49 4.90 1.82
C GLY A 118 7.91 6.29 2.10
N VAL A 119 8.21 6.85 3.28
CA VAL A 119 7.67 8.15 3.72
C VAL A 119 8.04 9.32 2.78
N ASN A 120 9.12 9.17 1.99
CA ASN A 120 9.54 10.17 1.01
C ASN A 120 8.61 10.23 -0.23
N ALA A 121 7.80 9.20 -0.49
CA ALA A 121 6.75 9.21 -1.52
C ALA A 121 5.80 10.40 -1.37
N LEU A 122 5.42 10.65 -0.13
CA LEU A 122 4.35 11.58 0.26
C LEU A 122 4.80 13.04 0.15
N LYS A 123 6.12 13.30 0.21
CA LYS A 123 6.68 14.65 0.07
C LYS A 123 6.54 15.20 -1.35
N SER A 124 6.54 14.33 -2.37
CA SER A 124 6.48 14.76 -3.77
C SER A 124 5.09 15.28 -4.17
N PHE A 125 4.02 14.76 -3.55
CA PHE A 125 2.64 15.20 -3.79
C PHE A 125 2.22 16.41 -2.95
N ARG A 126 2.93 16.68 -1.84
CA ARG A 126 2.76 17.92 -1.03
C ARG A 126 3.32 19.18 -1.70
N LYS A 127 4.01 19.06 -2.83
CA LYS A 127 4.36 20.20 -3.70
C LYS A 127 3.30 20.36 -4.79
N LYS A 128 2.17 20.93 -4.41
CA LYS A 128 1.38 21.85 -5.24
C LYS A 128 0.39 22.59 -4.36
#